data_AF-A0A6C0H870-F1
#
_entry.id   AF-A0A6C0H870-F1
#
_cell.length_a   1.000
_cell.length_b   1.000
_cell.length_c   1.000
_cell.angle_alpha   90.00
_cell.angle_beta   90.00
_cell.angle_gamma   90.00
#
_symmetry.space_group_name_H-M   'P 1'
#
loop_
_entity.id
_entity.type
_entity.pdbx_description
1 polymer ?
#
loop_
_entity_poly.entity_id
_entity_poly.type
_entity_poly.pdbx_seq_one_letter_code
_entity_poly.pdbx_strand_id
1 'polypeptide(L)'
;MLEPSETLEVYYIIDEANENFDRELIRKCIQVFITAKLKFSLVKFQEIKPETEGTTASLDIGDTDAIKRGINTLNNAMKQLKLKTRNSVWIVYITNGDILNVRKDIGLVLINKFPMEMECSYSINTHPFNIFTTIDRTQRLENLKVFTKTFEQACLTTKTIKYKSTDVT
;
A
#
# COMPACT_ATOMS: atom_id res chain seq x y z
N MET A 1 25.13 24.04 3.81
CA MET A 1 24.09 23.82 2.77
C MET A 1 23.31 22.58 3.17
N LEU A 2 22.02 22.71 3.45
CA LEU A 2 21.14 21.54 3.59
C LEU A 2 20.89 21.02 2.17
N GLU A 3 21.16 19.74 1.91
CA GLU A 3 20.75 19.14 0.64
C GLU A 3 19.23 19.30 0.48
N PRO A 4 18.73 19.65 -0.71
CA PRO A 4 17.29 19.74 -0.92
C PRO A 4 16.67 18.38 -0.62
N SER A 5 15.72 18.35 0.32
CA SER A 5 14.91 17.15 0.57
C SER A 5 14.29 16.69 -0.74
N GLU A 6 14.54 15.44 -1.12
CA GLU A 6 13.98 14.85 -2.33
C GLU A 6 12.44 14.99 -2.30
N THR A 7 11.87 15.46 -3.41
CA THR A 7 10.43 15.69 -3.55
C THR A 7 9.74 14.40 -3.94
N LEU A 8 8.67 14.06 -3.23
CA LEU A 8 7.96 12.79 -3.39
C LEU A 8 6.46 13.00 -3.57
N GLU A 9 5.90 12.34 -4.57
CA GLU A 9 4.46 12.12 -4.73
C GLU A 9 4.12 10.72 -4.24
N VAL A 10 3.14 10.60 -3.34
CA VAL A 10 2.65 9.32 -2.87
C VAL A 10 1.19 9.16 -3.23
N TYR A 11 0.92 8.04 -3.87
CA TYR A 11 -0.42 7.55 -4.15
C TYR A 11 -0.62 6.30 -3.31
N TYR A 12 -1.66 6.23 -2.50
CA TYR A 12 -1.87 5.09 -1.60
C TYR A 12 -3.25 4.48 -1.77
N ILE A 13 -3.33 3.17 -1.53
CA ILE A 13 -4.53 2.36 -1.67
C ILE A 13 -4.68 1.54 -0.40
N ILE A 14 -5.82 1.68 0.26
CA ILE A 14 -6.20 0.86 1.42
C ILE A 14 -7.31 -0.08 0.96
N ASP A 15 -6.93 -1.30 0.64
CA ASP A 15 -7.82 -2.37 0.20
C ASP A 15 -8.32 -3.17 1.40
N GLU A 16 -9.29 -2.57 2.07
CA GLU A 16 -10.05 -3.11 3.20
C GLU A 16 -11.50 -2.71 2.97
N ALA A 17 -12.46 -3.62 3.17
CA ALA A 17 -13.87 -3.33 2.92
C ALA A 17 -14.59 -2.80 4.17
N ASN A 18 -14.07 -3.10 5.36
CA ASN A 18 -14.70 -2.73 6.61
C ASN A 18 -14.72 -1.20 6.80
N GLU A 19 -15.92 -0.62 6.90
CA GLU A 19 -16.12 0.82 7.09
C GLU A 19 -15.55 1.34 8.42
N ASN A 20 -15.43 0.47 9.43
CA ASN A 20 -14.82 0.82 10.71
C ASN A 20 -13.28 0.81 10.66
N PHE A 21 -12.67 0.42 9.54
CA PHE A 21 -11.22 0.49 9.41
C PHE A 21 -10.76 1.95 9.43
N ASP A 22 -9.83 2.27 10.33
CA ASP A 22 -9.39 3.64 10.60
C ASP A 22 -8.38 4.10 9.52
N ARG A 23 -8.89 4.32 8.32
CA ARG A 23 -8.12 4.78 7.14
C ARG A 23 -7.38 6.07 7.42
N GLU A 24 -7.99 6.97 8.21
CA GLU A 24 -7.42 8.26 8.54
C GLU A 24 -6.19 8.12 9.44
N LEU A 25 -6.20 7.18 10.38
CA LEU A 25 -5.06 6.86 11.22
C LEU A 25 -3.91 6.24 10.41
N ILE A 26 -4.21 5.29 9.51
CA ILE A 26 -3.22 4.72 8.57
C ILE A 26 -2.60 5.81 7.70
N ARG A 27 -3.45 6.65 7.10
CA ARG A 27 -3.06 7.77 6.24
C ARG A 27 -2.06 8.69 6.95
N LYS A 28 -2.41 9.14 8.17
CA LYS A 28 -1.54 9.99 8.99
C LYS A 28 -0.23 9.30 9.35
N CYS A 29 -0.28 8.01 9.68
CA CYS A 29 0.91 7.22 10.01
C CYS A 29 1.90 7.17 8.85
N ILE A 30 1.44 6.87 7.63
CA ILE A 30 2.28 6.86 6.41
C ILE A 30 2.88 8.24 6.18
N GLN A 31 2.05 9.29 6.22
CA GLN A 31 2.47 10.66 5.97
C GLN A 31 3.57 11.12 6.95
N VAL A 32 3.38 10.85 8.25
CA VAL A 32 4.36 11.17 9.30
C VAL A 32 5.64 10.36 9.11
N PHE A 33 5.54 9.06 8.81
CA PHE A 33 6.72 8.24 8.59
C PHE A 33 7.58 8.78 7.44
N ILE A 34 6.97 9.09 6.31
CA ILE A 34 7.68 9.57 5.12
C ILE A 34 8.33 10.95 5.38
N THR A 35 7.59 11.89 5.97
CA THR A 35 8.09 13.25 6.18
C THR A 35 9.06 13.37 7.36
N ALA A 36 8.75 12.73 8.49
CA ALA A 36 9.53 12.87 9.71
C ALA A 36 10.70 11.90 9.78
N LYS A 37 10.55 10.66 9.29
CA LYS A 37 11.60 9.64 9.38
C LYS A 37 12.42 9.52 8.10
N LEU A 38 11.77 9.44 6.94
CA LEU A 38 12.49 9.35 5.65
C LEU A 38 12.91 10.72 5.10
N LYS A 39 12.41 11.82 5.68
CA LYS A 39 12.79 13.20 5.34
C LYS A 39 12.48 13.62 3.89
N PHE A 40 11.52 12.96 3.24
CA PHE A 40 11.01 13.41 1.94
C PHE A 40 10.12 14.65 2.08
N SER A 41 10.20 15.54 1.09
CA SER A 41 9.22 16.62 0.93
C SER A 41 8.02 16.11 0.13
N LEU A 42 6.92 15.81 0.84
CA LEU A 42 5.68 15.37 0.19
C LEU A 42 5.03 16.53 -0.56
N VAL A 43 5.10 16.48 -1.89
CA VAL A 43 4.43 17.46 -2.77
C VAL A 43 3.03 16.98 -3.19
N LYS A 44 2.76 15.68 -3.07
CA LYS A 44 1.43 15.09 -3.25
C LYS A 44 1.25 13.87 -2.37
N PHE A 45 0.08 13.74 -1.77
CA PHE A 45 -0.29 12.61 -0.91
C PHE A 45 -1.76 12.28 -1.07
N GLN A 46 -2.09 11.30 -1.92
CA GLN A 46 -3.45 11.08 -2.41
C GLN A 46 -3.88 9.62 -2.30
N GLU A 47 -5.11 9.40 -1.81
CA GLU A 47 -5.74 8.07 -1.88
C GLU A 47 -6.20 7.79 -3.31
N ILE A 48 -5.93 6.58 -3.79
CA ILE A 48 -6.48 6.05 -5.03
C ILE A 48 -7.52 5.00 -4.67
N LYS A 49 -8.75 5.26 -5.11
CA LYS A 49 -9.84 4.30 -5.02
C LYS A 49 -9.69 3.34 -6.20
N PRO A 50 -9.69 2.01 -5.98
CA PRO A 50 -9.71 1.05 -7.08
C PRO A 50 -10.90 1.36 -8.01
N GLU A 51 -10.69 1.33 -9.33
CA GLU A 51 -11.81 1.41 -10.27
C GLU A 51 -12.65 0.14 -10.13
N THR A 52 -13.93 0.30 -9.83
CA THR A 52 -14.94 -0.77 -9.86
C THR A 52 -15.53 -0.96 -11.27
N GLU A 53 -14.80 -0.61 -12.33
CA GLU A 53 -15.34 -0.69 -13.69
C GLU A 53 -15.33 -2.12 -14.24
N GLY A 54 -16.54 -2.68 -14.42
CA GLY A 54 -16.91 -3.39 -15.65
C GLY A 54 -16.37 -4.81 -15.87
N THR A 55 -15.53 -5.34 -14.99
CA THR A 55 -15.35 -6.80 -14.92
C THR A 55 -16.17 -7.31 -13.75
N THR A 56 -17.33 -7.89 -14.06
CA THR A 56 -17.83 -9.05 -13.31
C THR A 56 -16.83 -10.20 -13.45
N ALA A 57 -15.61 -10.03 -12.98
CA ALA A 57 -15.17 -10.91 -11.93
C ALA A 57 -15.55 -10.14 -10.67
N SER A 58 -16.64 -10.55 -10.04
CA SER A 58 -16.53 -10.79 -8.61
C SER A 58 -15.20 -11.53 -8.43
N LEU A 59 -14.10 -10.81 -8.21
CA LEU A 59 -12.96 -11.40 -7.53
C LEU A 59 -13.60 -11.78 -6.21
N ASP A 60 -14.00 -13.04 -6.10
CA ASP A 60 -14.39 -13.64 -4.84
C ASP A 60 -13.33 -13.17 -3.85
N ILE A 61 -13.71 -12.17 -3.05
CA ILE A 61 -12.79 -11.47 -2.15
C ILE A 61 -12.21 -12.50 -1.16
N GLY A 62 -12.90 -13.63 -1.00
CA GLY A 62 -12.50 -14.78 -0.19
C GLY A 62 -11.49 -15.75 -0.81
N ASP A 63 -11.10 -15.67 -2.09
CA ASP A 63 -10.25 -16.71 -2.72
C ASP A 63 -9.06 -16.18 -3.54
N THR A 64 -8.85 -14.86 -3.58
CA THR A 64 -7.75 -14.26 -4.35
C THR A 64 -6.55 -13.95 -3.45
N ASP A 65 -5.41 -14.55 -3.77
CA ASP A 65 -4.10 -14.26 -3.17
C ASP A 65 -3.86 -12.75 -3.03
N ALA A 66 -3.58 -12.29 -1.80
CA ALA A 66 -3.43 -10.87 -1.47
C ALA A 66 -2.30 -10.19 -2.25
N ILE A 67 -1.23 -10.91 -2.59
CA ILE A 67 -0.12 -10.38 -3.39
C ILE A 67 -0.57 -10.19 -4.84
N LYS A 68 -1.25 -11.19 -5.43
CA LYS A 68 -1.78 -11.07 -6.80
C LYS A 68 -2.80 -9.93 -6.92
N ARG A 69 -3.72 -9.83 -5.96
CA ARG A 69 -4.68 -8.73 -5.89
C ARG A 69 -3.97 -7.38 -5.83
N GLY A 70 -2.99 -7.24 -4.92
CA GLY A 70 -2.20 -6.01 -4.80
C GLY A 70 -1.45 -5.64 -6.09
N ILE A 71 -0.83 -6.59 -6.78
CA ILE A 71 -0.16 -6.34 -8.07
C ILE A 71 -1.15 -5.85 -9.13
N ASN A 72 -2.31 -6.50 -9.25
CA ASN A 72 -3.34 -6.07 -10.20
C ASN A 72 -3.83 -4.64 -9.89
N THR A 73 -4.04 -4.34 -8.61
CA THR A 73 -4.46 -3.01 -8.17
C THR A 73 -3.40 -1.95 -8.44
N LEU A 74 -2.12 -2.25 -8.26
CA LEU A 74 -1.01 -1.35 -8.62
C LEU A 74 -0.96 -1.09 -10.13
N ASN A 75 -1.14 -2.14 -10.96
CA ASN A 75 -1.23 -2.00 -12.42
C ASN A 75 -2.38 -1.07 -12.83
N ASN A 76 -3.57 -1.25 -12.25
CA ASN A 76 -4.73 -0.41 -12.55
C ASN A 76 -4.50 1.04 -12.11
N ALA A 77 -3.98 1.26 -10.90
CA ALA A 77 -3.63 2.59 -10.42
C ALA A 77 -2.64 3.30 -11.35
N MET A 78 -1.67 2.58 -11.91
CA MET A 78 -0.75 3.12 -12.89
C MET A 78 -1.43 3.60 -14.18
N LYS A 79 -2.36 2.82 -14.70
CA LYS A 79 -3.14 3.19 -15.90
C LYS A 79 -4.02 4.41 -15.63
N GLN A 80 -4.61 4.51 -14.45
CA GLN A 80 -5.45 5.65 -14.03
C GLN A 80 -4.65 6.94 -13.87
N LEU A 81 -3.50 6.87 -13.21
CA LEU A 81 -2.75 8.04 -12.79
C LEU A 81 -2.09 8.79 -13.96
N LYS A 82 -1.78 8.09 -15.07
CA LYS A 82 -1.11 8.68 -16.27
C LYS A 82 0.01 9.64 -15.89
N LEU A 83 0.90 9.19 -15.01
CA LEU A 83 1.90 10.02 -14.32
C LEU A 83 2.75 10.84 -15.31
N LYS A 84 2.72 12.17 -15.16
CA LYS A 84 3.56 13.12 -15.91
C LYS A 84 4.26 14.05 -14.92
N THR A 85 5.23 13.51 -14.19
CA THR A 85 5.96 14.26 -13.16
C THR A 85 7.45 14.02 -13.24
N ARG A 86 8.21 14.99 -12.70
CA ARG A 86 9.67 14.90 -12.51
C ARG A 86 10.05 14.54 -11.07
N ASN A 87 9.05 14.44 -10.18
CA ASN A 87 9.25 14.04 -8.80
C ASN A 87 9.39 12.51 -8.72
N SER A 88 10.01 12.03 -7.63
CA SER A 88 9.90 10.63 -7.26
C SER A 88 8.44 10.29 -6.97
N VAL A 89 7.99 9.10 -7.38
CA VAL A 89 6.59 8.68 -7.22
C VAL A 89 6.53 7.33 -6.54
N TRP A 90 5.81 7.24 -5.44
CA TRP A 90 5.52 5.96 -4.79
C TRP A 90 4.04 5.62 -4.91
N ILE A 91 3.76 4.36 -5.23
CA ILE A 91 2.43 3.78 -5.10
C ILE A 91 2.46 2.75 -3.98
N VAL A 92 1.66 2.99 -2.95
CA VAL A 92 1.58 2.17 -1.74
C VAL A 92 0.26 1.42 -1.74
N TYR A 93 0.30 0.10 -1.62
CA TYR A 93 -0.89 -0.74 -1.47
C TYR A 93 -0.86 -1.46 -0.13
N ILE A 94 -1.97 -1.40 0.59
CA ILE A 94 -2.13 -1.94 1.94
C ILE A 94 -3.39 -2.80 1.96
N THR A 95 -3.28 -4.01 2.47
CA THR A 95 -4.44 -4.91 2.58
C THR A 95 -4.27 -5.88 3.75
N ASN A 96 -5.39 -6.43 4.19
CA ASN A 96 -5.45 -7.68 4.93
C ASN A 96 -5.89 -8.80 3.99
N GLY A 97 -5.41 -10.03 4.19
CA GLY A 97 -5.94 -11.16 3.45
C GLY A 97 -5.07 -12.40 3.49
N ASP A 98 -5.33 -13.30 2.55
CA ASP A 98 -4.69 -14.61 2.51
C ASP A 98 -3.62 -14.66 1.41
N ILE A 99 -2.52 -15.39 1.70
CA ILE A 99 -1.58 -15.87 0.70
C ILE A 99 -1.94 -17.33 0.44
N LEU A 100 -2.37 -17.63 -0.79
CA LEU A 100 -2.97 -18.91 -1.16
C LEU A 100 -2.15 -20.09 -0.67
N ASN A 101 -2.79 -21.00 0.08
CA ASN A 101 -2.21 -22.25 0.58
C ASN A 101 -0.95 -22.11 1.46
N VAL A 102 -0.56 -20.89 1.86
CA VAL A 102 0.63 -20.65 2.67
C VAL A 102 0.26 -20.02 4.01
N ARG A 103 -0.56 -18.97 4.00
CA ARG A 103 -0.89 -18.23 5.21
C ARG A 103 -2.21 -17.49 5.09
N LYS A 104 -3.01 -17.52 6.15
CA LYS A 104 -4.26 -16.77 6.25
C LYS A 104 -4.12 -15.57 7.16
N ASP A 105 -5.00 -14.59 6.99
CA ASP A 105 -5.15 -13.42 7.85
C ASP A 105 -3.82 -12.67 8.06
N ILE A 106 -3.17 -12.29 6.97
CA ILE A 106 -1.93 -11.52 7.00
C ILE A 106 -2.21 -10.03 6.82
N GLY A 107 -1.26 -9.21 7.28
CA GLY A 107 -1.16 -7.81 6.88
C GLY A 107 -0.10 -7.67 5.79
N LEU A 108 -0.44 -7.05 4.66
CA LEU A 108 0.46 -6.87 3.52
C LEU A 108 0.65 -5.39 3.21
N VAL A 109 1.91 -5.00 3.00
CA VAL A 109 2.27 -3.72 2.38
C VAL A 109 3.08 -3.99 1.12
N LEU A 110 2.65 -3.43 0.00
CA LEU A 110 3.40 -3.35 -1.24
C LEU A 110 3.75 -1.88 -1.52
N ILE A 111 4.98 -1.60 -1.93
CA ILE A 111 5.41 -0.26 -2.33
C ILE A 111 6.12 -0.36 -3.67
N ASN A 112 5.54 0.21 -4.70
CA ASN A 112 6.22 0.49 -5.96
C ASN A 112 6.84 1.89 -5.88
N LYS A 113 8.17 1.96 -5.75
CA LYS A 113 8.92 3.23 -5.63
C LYS A 113 9.30 3.84 -6.98
N PHE A 114 9.21 3.06 -8.05
CA PHE A 114 9.53 3.44 -9.41
C PHE A 114 8.49 2.84 -10.34
N PRO A 115 7.33 3.50 -10.49
CA PRO A 115 6.18 2.84 -11.09
C PRO A 115 6.37 2.36 -12.53
N MET A 116 7.33 2.94 -13.24
CA MET A 116 7.74 2.53 -14.59
C MET A 116 8.52 1.20 -14.64
N GLU A 117 9.13 0.77 -13.53
CA GLU A 117 9.95 -0.45 -13.46
C GLU A 117 9.14 -1.71 -13.20
N MET A 118 7.83 -1.58 -12.91
CA MET A 118 6.92 -2.69 -12.59
C MET A 118 7.50 -3.64 -11.52
N GLU A 119 8.13 -3.03 -10.50
CA GLU A 119 8.76 -3.71 -9.39
C GLU A 119 8.23 -3.12 -8.09
N CYS A 120 7.82 -3.96 -7.15
CA CYS A 120 7.40 -3.51 -5.82
C CYS A 120 8.20 -4.20 -4.71
N SER A 121 8.65 -3.39 -3.76
CA SER A 121 9.07 -3.86 -2.45
C SER A 121 7.86 -4.32 -1.64
N TYR A 122 8.04 -5.31 -0.77
CA TYR A 122 6.94 -5.83 0.04
C TYR A 122 7.37 -6.17 1.47
N SER A 123 6.42 -6.10 2.39
CA SER A 123 6.54 -6.68 3.71
C SER A 123 5.22 -7.35 4.13
N ILE A 124 5.35 -8.50 4.77
CA ILE A 124 4.23 -9.31 5.25
C ILE A 124 4.32 -9.40 6.76
N ASN A 125 3.25 -8.98 7.43
CA ASN A 125 3.01 -9.30 8.82
C ASN A 125 2.17 -10.56 8.93
N THR A 126 2.48 -11.41 9.91
CA THR A 126 1.80 -12.69 10.09
C THR A 126 0.40 -12.57 10.68
N HIS A 127 -0.02 -11.34 11.01
CA HIS A 127 -1.31 -10.98 11.56
C HIS A 127 -1.88 -9.80 10.77
N PRO A 128 -3.20 -9.64 10.70
CA PRO A 128 -3.81 -8.55 9.96
C PRO A 128 -3.64 -7.23 10.71
N PHE A 129 -3.70 -6.11 9.98
CA PHE A 129 -3.68 -4.76 10.52
C PHE A 129 -5.05 -4.38 11.07
N ASN A 130 -5.50 -4.99 12.16
CA ASN A 130 -6.83 -4.76 12.74
C ASN A 130 -6.97 -3.38 13.42
N ILE A 131 -6.89 -2.30 12.65
CA ILE A 131 -6.91 -0.92 13.13
C ILE A 131 -8.31 -0.38 12.89
N PHE A 132 -9.24 -0.76 13.77
CA PHE A 132 -10.64 -0.36 13.68
C PHE A 132 -10.97 0.78 14.65
N THR A 133 -11.91 1.65 14.29
CA THR A 133 -12.40 2.74 15.15
C THR A 133 -13.18 2.23 16.36
N THR A 134 -13.65 0.98 16.31
CA THR A 134 -14.49 0.34 17.32
C THR A 134 -13.71 -0.41 18.41
N ILE A 135 -12.41 -0.65 18.21
CA ILE A 135 -11.58 -1.33 19.22
C ILE A 135 -10.99 -0.33 20.22
N ASP A 136 -10.59 -0.84 21.40
CA ASP A 136 -9.98 -0.02 22.44
C ASP A 136 -8.75 0.75 21.93
N ARG A 137 -8.55 1.96 22.47
CA ARG A 137 -7.47 2.87 22.09
C ARG A 137 -6.09 2.21 22.23
N THR A 138 -5.87 1.45 23.30
CA THR A 138 -4.58 0.80 23.59
C THR A 138 -4.32 -0.28 22.55
N GLN A 139 -5.30 -1.14 22.29
CA GLN A 139 -5.18 -2.19 21.27
C GLN A 139 -4.99 -1.60 19.88
N ARG A 140 -5.72 -0.53 19.55
CA ARG A 140 -5.56 0.18 18.26
C ARG A 140 -4.15 0.74 18.09
N LEU A 141 -3.57 1.27 19.16
CA LEU A 141 -2.20 1.77 19.14
C LEU A 141 -1.18 0.63 18.94
N GLU A 142 -1.36 -0.51 19.60
CA GLU A 142 -0.49 -1.68 19.37
C GLU A 142 -0.59 -2.19 17.92
N ASN A 143 -1.80 -2.28 17.37
CA ASN A 143 -2.00 -2.67 15.98
C ASN A 143 -1.38 -1.64 15.01
N LEU A 144 -1.44 -0.34 15.35
CA LEU A 144 -0.77 0.70 14.57
C LEU A 144 0.76 0.58 14.61
N LYS A 145 1.36 0.22 15.76
CA LYS A 145 2.80 -0.02 15.86
C LYS A 145 3.22 -1.19 14.96
N VAL A 146 2.42 -2.25 14.93
CA VAL A 146 2.63 -3.39 14.03
C VAL A 146 2.61 -2.94 12.58
N PHE A 147 1.56 -2.23 12.16
CA PHE A 147 1.48 -1.65 10.81
C PHE A 147 2.69 -0.76 10.49
N THR A 148 3.06 0.15 11.39
CA THR A 148 4.19 1.08 11.20
C THR A 148 5.49 0.32 10.94
N LYS A 149 5.74 -0.75 11.72
CA LYS A 149 6.92 -1.59 11.55
C LYS A 149 6.90 -2.34 10.22
N THR A 150 5.74 -2.84 9.79
CA THR A 150 5.60 -3.52 8.50
C THR A 150 5.79 -2.55 7.33
N PHE A 151 5.22 -1.35 7.41
CA PHE A 151 5.42 -0.28 6.43
C PHE A 151 6.89 0.13 6.33
N GLU A 152 7.55 0.32 7.48
CA GLU A 152 8.99 0.60 7.53
C GLU A 152 9.82 -0.49 6.84
N GLN A 153 9.52 -1.76 7.13
CA GLN A 153 10.20 -2.89 6.49
C GLN A 153 9.99 -2.89 4.97
N ALA A 154 8.78 -2.58 4.49
CA ALA A 154 8.53 -2.46 3.06
C ALA A 154 9.31 -1.28 2.45
N CYS A 155 9.46 -0.17 3.17
CA CYS A 155 10.28 0.96 2.72
C CYS A 155 11.79 0.65 2.68
N LEU A 156 12.31 -0.26 3.50
CA LEU A 156 13.75 -0.47 3.66
C LEU A 156 14.25 -1.80 3.07
N THR A 157 13.35 -2.71 2.73
CA THR A 157 13.72 -4.02 2.20
C THR A 157 14.37 -3.92 0.81
N THR A 158 15.27 -4.87 0.54
CA THR A 158 15.80 -5.16 -0.80
C THR A 158 15.01 -6.25 -1.51
N LYS A 159 14.07 -6.92 -0.81
CA LYS A 159 13.20 -7.93 -1.40
C LYS A 159 12.13 -7.25 -2.24
N THR A 160 12.07 -7.66 -3.50
CA THR A 160 11.12 -7.11 -4.46
C THR A 160 10.41 -8.21 -5.22
N ILE A 161 9.26 -7.86 -5.79
CA ILE A 161 8.50 -8.67 -6.73
C ILE A 161 8.42 -7.89 -8.02
N LYS A 162 8.92 -8.49 -9.10
CA LYS A 162 8.72 -7.99 -10.45
C LYS A 162 7.39 -8.51 -10.99
N TYR A 163 6.64 -7.65 -11.64
CA TYR A 163 5.39 -8.00 -12.28
C TYR A 163 5.34 -7.42 -13.70
N LYS A 164 4.39 -7.90 -14.50
CA LYS A 164 4.16 -7.39 -15.85
C LYS A 164 2.90 -6.54 -15.82
N SER A 165 2.89 -5.49 -16.64
CA SER A 165 1.65 -4.82 -17.02
C SER A 165 0.74 -5.88 -17.61
N THR A 166 -0.42 -6.08 -17.00
CA THR A 166 -1.50 -6.86 -17.59
C THR A 166 -2.16 -6.01 -18.67
N ASP A 167 -1.48 -5.88 -19.81
CA ASP A 167 -2.11 -5.46 -21.06
C ASP A 167 -2.57 -6.72 -21.77
N VAL A 168 -3.88 -6.97 -21.71
CA VAL A 168 -4.55 -7.81 -22.70
C VAL A 168 -4.57 -6.98 -23.97
N THR A 169 -3.80 -7.43 -24.96
CA THR A 169 -3.87 -6.99 -26.37
C THR A 169 -5.29 -6.97 -26.89
#